data_AF-A0A937WJS0-F1
#
_entry.id   AF-A0A937WJS0-F1
#
_cell.length_a   1.000
_cell.length_b   1.000
_cell.length_c   1.000
_cell.angle_alpha   90.00
_cell.angle_beta   90.00
_cell.angle_gamma   90.00
#
_symmetry.space_group_name_H-M   'P 1'
#
loop_
_entity.id
_entity.type
_entity.pdbx_description
1 polymer ?
#
loop_
_entity_poly.entity_id
_entity_poly.type
_entity_poly.pdbx_seq_one_letter_code
_entity_poly.pdbx_strand_id
1 'polypeptide(L)'
;MIRDLKDVRAEAVIQRHATYWQNGEWHRPLLRISKAYPLGDTPNPYYLEPPPPLDGKSFHDGIERSYDSDGLLSDDLIRMTGVGITSETLVGCRVAIRAGTSWAEPCFRDWHQFDYYKVRDTIWFQRLMDNTKRAVDAVDTNKYPFSCMAFRGPVDMAEAVMKGGRLCAAVIDHPRELKDMLARIADIIIETGLAHSELLPAYKGGYFNSYGLWTPGRTITLTFDGGCLFSPACYEEFFLPQDIRICEAFDTPFVHLHAASRQHFLAWRDIPNLGLQCVIDQAWLPENVNRPIGPQLEELLPLFKKIREKKSLMIYGFFDEKLLELALKELPTGGSAITGLVEEPDVIRRKYISGEVWYV
;
A
#
# COMPACT_ATOMS: atom_id res chain seq x y z
N MET A 1 -12.03 17.20 -16.98
CA MET A 1 -11.91 16.36 -15.77
C MET A 1 -12.89 15.21 -15.89
N ILE A 2 -12.49 13.98 -15.51
CA ILE A 2 -13.41 12.86 -15.31
C ILE A 2 -13.94 12.99 -13.89
N ARG A 3 -15.25 13.12 -13.70
CA ARG A 3 -15.82 13.39 -12.37
C ARG A 3 -15.80 12.15 -11.47
N ASP A 4 -16.27 11.03 -12.01
CA ASP A 4 -16.48 9.78 -11.27
C ASP A 4 -16.47 8.59 -12.24
N LEU A 5 -16.70 7.37 -11.73
CA LEU A 5 -16.69 6.14 -12.51
C LEU A 5 -17.84 6.03 -13.54
N LYS A 6 -18.92 6.81 -13.41
CA LYS A 6 -20.03 6.79 -14.39
C LYS A 6 -19.74 7.60 -15.65
N ASP A 7 -18.71 8.42 -15.64
CA ASP A 7 -18.24 9.11 -16.84
C ASP A 7 -17.78 8.07 -17.89
N VAL A 8 -18.24 8.20 -19.12
CA VAL A 8 -17.91 7.26 -20.22
C VAL A 8 -16.41 7.09 -20.44
N ARG A 9 -15.62 8.10 -20.05
CA ARG A 9 -14.16 8.12 -20.15
C ARG A 9 -13.47 7.29 -19.08
N ALA A 10 -14.14 6.94 -17.99
CA ALA A 10 -13.59 6.10 -16.93
C ALA A 10 -13.22 4.70 -17.46
N GLU A 11 -13.89 4.21 -18.49
CA GLU A 11 -13.56 2.91 -19.11
C GLU A 11 -12.15 2.89 -19.71
N ALA A 12 -11.74 3.98 -20.38
CA ALA A 12 -10.38 4.12 -20.90
C ALA A 12 -9.33 4.17 -19.78
N VAL A 13 -9.66 4.77 -18.63
CA VAL A 13 -8.80 4.74 -17.43
C VAL A 13 -8.63 3.31 -16.93
N ILE A 14 -9.73 2.57 -16.73
CA ILE A 14 -9.65 1.18 -16.27
C ILE A 14 -8.87 0.32 -17.25
N GLN A 15 -9.09 0.49 -18.56
CA GLN A 15 -8.33 -0.24 -19.58
C GLN A 15 -6.82 0.06 -19.47
N ARG A 16 -6.43 1.30 -19.23
CA ARG A 16 -5.01 1.66 -19.03
C ARG A 16 -4.40 0.99 -17.80
N HIS A 17 -5.15 0.90 -16.70
CA HIS A 17 -4.73 0.15 -15.51
C HIS A 17 -4.66 -1.36 -15.77
N ALA A 18 -5.60 -1.92 -16.53
CA ALA A 18 -5.54 -3.32 -16.94
C ALA A 18 -4.30 -3.63 -17.79
N THR A 19 -3.95 -2.73 -18.73
CA THR A 19 -2.71 -2.82 -19.52
C THR A 19 -1.47 -2.81 -18.62
N TYR A 20 -1.44 -1.98 -17.58
CA TYR A 20 -0.36 -1.99 -16.58
C TYR A 20 -0.19 -3.37 -15.93
N TRP A 21 -1.27 -4.01 -15.50
CA TRP A 21 -1.21 -5.34 -14.89
C TRP A 21 -0.78 -6.45 -15.84
N GLN A 22 -1.11 -6.31 -17.12
CA GLN A 22 -0.74 -7.28 -18.15
C GLN A 22 0.67 -7.06 -18.72
N ASN A 23 1.43 -6.08 -18.20
CA ASN A 23 2.70 -5.64 -18.78
C ASN A 23 2.59 -5.25 -20.26
N GLY A 24 1.41 -4.81 -20.69
CA GLY A 24 1.16 -4.40 -22.06
C GLY A 24 1.84 -3.07 -22.37
N GLU A 25 2.28 -2.91 -23.61
CA GLU A 25 2.92 -1.69 -24.09
C GLU A 25 1.96 -0.49 -24.05
N TRP A 26 2.52 0.68 -23.71
CA TRP A 26 1.83 1.96 -23.74
C TRP A 26 2.82 3.08 -24.07
N HIS A 27 2.33 4.26 -24.45
CA HIS A 27 3.21 5.37 -24.86
C HIS A 27 4.07 5.92 -23.70
N ARG A 28 3.62 5.76 -22.45
CA ARG A 28 4.34 6.15 -21.21
C ARG A 28 3.81 5.39 -19.99
N PRO A 29 4.59 5.27 -18.90
CA PRO A 29 4.10 4.68 -17.64
C PRO A 29 2.95 5.48 -17.03
N LEU A 30 2.25 4.87 -16.06
CA LEU A 30 1.32 5.60 -15.19
C LEU A 30 2.09 6.59 -14.31
N LEU A 31 1.65 7.84 -14.21
CA LEU A 31 2.31 8.89 -13.42
C LEU A 31 1.37 9.46 -12.36
N ARG A 32 1.87 9.62 -11.13
CA ARG A 32 1.25 10.46 -10.08
C ARG A 32 2.31 11.27 -9.37
N ILE A 33 2.26 12.58 -9.50
CA ILE A 33 3.30 13.47 -8.96
C ILE A 33 2.65 14.47 -8.01
N SER A 34 3.20 14.57 -6.81
CA SER A 34 2.71 15.49 -5.78
C SER A 34 3.83 16.41 -5.30
N LYS A 35 3.46 17.50 -4.66
CA LYS A 35 4.45 18.38 -4.03
C LYS A 35 4.96 17.73 -2.74
N ALA A 36 6.27 17.82 -2.48
CA ALA A 36 6.82 17.41 -1.20
C ALA A 36 6.40 18.39 -0.09
N TYR A 37 5.93 17.84 1.03
CA TYR A 37 5.67 18.57 2.27
C TYR A 37 6.33 17.84 3.44
N PRO A 38 6.82 18.55 4.46
CA PRO A 38 7.24 17.90 5.69
C PRO A 38 6.04 17.23 6.35
N LEU A 39 6.27 16.11 7.04
CA LEU A 39 5.25 15.53 7.89
C LEU A 39 4.83 16.55 8.94
N GLY A 40 3.52 16.74 9.11
CA GLY A 40 3.01 17.67 10.12
C GLY A 40 3.35 17.19 11.52
N ASP A 41 3.86 18.07 12.37
CA ASP A 41 4.13 17.69 13.76
C ASP A 41 2.82 17.47 14.54
N THR A 42 2.82 16.47 15.41
CA THR A 42 1.71 16.21 16.34
C THR A 42 2.27 16.39 17.76
N PRO A 43 2.27 17.63 18.28
CA PRO A 43 2.98 17.96 19.52
C PRO A 43 2.35 17.31 20.76
N ASN A 44 1.05 17.03 20.70
CA ASN A 44 0.31 16.33 21.76
C ASN A 44 0.11 14.87 21.34
N PRO A 45 0.97 13.94 21.78
CA PRO A 45 0.79 12.54 21.45
C PRO A 45 -0.50 12.00 22.07
N TYR A 46 -1.21 11.15 21.33
CA TYR A 46 -2.42 10.49 21.80
C TYR A 46 -2.47 9.05 21.29
N TYR A 47 -3.28 8.22 21.94
CA TYR A 47 -3.50 6.84 21.52
C TYR A 47 -4.68 6.76 20.57
N LEU A 48 -4.57 5.94 19.53
CA LEU A 48 -5.70 5.60 18.68
C LEU A 48 -6.73 4.82 19.48
N GLU A 49 -7.96 5.33 19.46
CA GLU A 49 -9.15 4.64 19.96
C GLU A 49 -9.90 4.00 18.79
N PRO A 50 -10.65 2.91 19.01
CA PRO A 50 -11.51 2.34 17.98
C PRO A 50 -12.39 3.44 17.39
N PRO A 51 -12.46 3.60 16.06
CA PRO A 51 -13.20 4.70 15.48
C PRO A 51 -14.68 4.61 15.90
N PRO A 52 -15.39 5.74 16.03
CA PRO A 52 -16.83 5.69 16.25
C PRO A 52 -17.54 5.05 15.03
N PRO A 53 -18.80 4.61 15.18
CA PRO A 53 -19.62 4.25 14.03
C PRO A 53 -19.65 5.39 13.02
N LEU A 54 -19.38 5.08 11.75
CA LEU A 54 -19.35 6.06 10.68
C LEU A 54 -20.74 6.65 10.43
N ASP A 55 -20.81 7.98 10.37
CA ASP A 55 -22.02 8.73 10.01
C ASP A 55 -22.16 8.77 8.48
N GLY A 56 -23.10 7.98 7.95
CA GLY A 56 -23.25 7.78 6.51
C GLY A 56 -23.53 9.08 5.75
N LYS A 57 -24.29 10.02 6.35
CA LYS A 57 -24.61 11.29 5.70
C LYS A 57 -23.37 12.17 5.55
N SER A 58 -22.63 12.39 6.64
CA SER A 58 -21.40 13.19 6.61
C SER A 58 -20.35 12.57 5.68
N PHE A 59 -20.28 11.24 5.65
CA PHE A 59 -19.42 10.52 4.71
C PHE A 59 -19.85 10.77 3.26
N HIS A 60 -21.13 10.55 2.92
CA HIS A 60 -21.68 10.83 1.59
C HIS A 60 -21.37 12.25 1.13
N ASP A 61 -21.75 13.25 1.93
CA ASP A 61 -21.59 14.65 1.57
C ASP A 61 -20.10 15.02 1.41
N GLY A 62 -19.21 14.39 2.20
CA GLY A 62 -17.76 14.54 2.07
C GLY A 62 -17.21 13.96 0.77
N ILE A 63 -17.63 12.74 0.41
CA ILE A 63 -17.21 12.08 -0.84
C ILE A 63 -17.73 12.84 -2.05
N GLU A 64 -19.01 13.20 -2.09
CA GLU A 64 -19.59 13.95 -3.21
C GLU A 64 -18.87 15.27 -3.43
N ARG A 65 -18.69 16.09 -2.39
CA ARG A 65 -17.94 17.37 -2.49
C ARG A 65 -16.52 17.16 -3.01
N SER A 66 -15.84 16.11 -2.56
CA SER A 66 -14.45 15.86 -2.94
C SER A 66 -14.31 15.42 -4.39
N TYR A 67 -15.21 14.59 -4.92
CA TYR A 67 -15.18 14.20 -6.33
C TYR A 67 -15.72 15.31 -7.24
N ASP A 68 -16.62 16.15 -6.76
CA ASP A 68 -17.09 17.33 -7.49
C ASP A 68 -15.99 18.38 -7.69
N SER A 69 -15.13 18.54 -6.68
CA SER A 69 -13.97 19.45 -6.74
C SER A 69 -12.83 18.87 -7.57
N ASP A 70 -12.44 17.63 -7.27
CA ASP A 70 -11.13 17.11 -7.69
C ASP A 70 -11.24 15.99 -8.75
N GLY A 71 -12.45 15.48 -8.98
CA GLY A 71 -12.71 14.40 -9.93
C GLY A 71 -12.20 13.03 -9.49
N LEU A 72 -12.17 12.11 -10.45
CA LEU A 72 -11.79 10.70 -10.25
C LEU A 72 -10.26 10.51 -10.16
N LEU A 73 -9.49 11.36 -10.82
CA LEU A 73 -8.07 11.11 -11.07
C LEU A 73 -7.15 12.03 -10.27
N SER A 74 -6.06 11.46 -9.79
CA SER A 74 -4.85 12.16 -9.36
C SER A 74 -3.77 11.82 -10.39
N ASP A 75 -3.61 12.73 -11.36
CA ASP A 75 -2.84 12.50 -12.58
C ASP A 75 -3.38 11.27 -13.34
N ASP A 76 -2.62 10.18 -13.46
CA ASP A 76 -3.10 8.94 -14.10
C ASP A 76 -3.70 7.93 -13.11
N LEU A 77 -3.53 8.15 -11.81
CA LEU A 77 -3.95 7.22 -10.77
C LEU A 77 -5.35 7.58 -10.29
N ILE A 78 -6.07 6.59 -9.76
CA ILE A 78 -7.45 6.77 -9.37
C ILE A 78 -7.49 7.21 -7.90
N ARG A 79 -8.24 8.26 -7.60
CA ARG A 79 -8.54 8.68 -6.22
C ARG A 79 -9.46 7.64 -5.60
N MET A 80 -9.19 7.25 -4.36
CA MET A 80 -9.89 6.17 -3.68
C MET A 80 -10.77 6.68 -2.55
N THR A 81 -11.89 5.98 -2.35
CA THR A 81 -12.73 6.09 -1.18
C THR A 81 -12.53 4.84 -0.32
N GLY A 82 -12.64 4.97 1.01
CA GLY A 82 -12.53 3.82 1.87
C GLY A 82 -12.49 4.20 3.34
N VAL A 83 -12.50 3.17 4.18
CA VAL A 83 -12.23 3.26 5.60
C VAL A 83 -11.09 2.29 5.92
N GLY A 84 -10.37 2.57 7.00
CA GLY A 84 -9.27 1.72 7.42
C GLY A 84 -8.96 1.91 8.89
N ILE A 85 -8.11 1.04 9.40
CA ILE A 85 -7.53 1.07 10.73
C ILE A 85 -6.04 0.78 10.60
N THR A 86 -5.26 1.03 11.66
CA THR A 86 -3.88 0.53 11.76
C THR A 86 -3.92 -0.98 12.03
N SER A 87 -3.33 -1.78 11.15
CA SER A 87 -3.44 -3.25 11.21
C SER A 87 -2.90 -3.86 12.50
N GLU A 88 -1.94 -3.23 13.15
CA GLU A 88 -1.33 -3.66 14.42
C GLU A 88 -2.37 -3.76 15.55
N THR A 89 -3.46 -2.99 15.47
CA THR A 89 -4.57 -3.08 16.44
C THR A 89 -5.28 -4.43 16.39
N LEU A 90 -5.24 -5.13 15.25
CA LEU A 90 -5.81 -6.47 15.05
C LEU A 90 -5.04 -7.57 15.78
N VAL A 91 -3.83 -7.29 16.26
CA VAL A 91 -3.03 -8.20 17.11
C VAL A 91 -2.88 -7.66 18.53
N GLY A 92 -3.66 -6.64 18.89
CA GLY A 92 -3.73 -6.08 20.24
C GLY A 92 -2.68 -5.03 20.58
N CYS A 93 -1.91 -4.53 19.61
CA CYS A 93 -1.01 -3.40 19.85
C CYS A 93 -1.80 -2.12 20.14
N ARG A 94 -1.34 -1.33 21.10
CA ARG A 94 -1.78 0.06 21.26
C ARG A 94 -0.99 0.92 20.30
N VAL A 95 -1.64 1.86 19.63
CA VAL A 95 -0.98 2.72 18.64
C VAL A 95 -0.96 4.15 19.14
N ALA A 96 0.24 4.70 19.29
CA ALA A 96 0.47 6.09 19.66
C ALA A 96 0.70 6.93 18.40
N ILE A 97 -0.02 8.04 18.26
CA ILE A 97 0.21 9.05 17.23
C ILE A 97 1.13 10.12 17.80
N ARG A 98 2.26 10.37 17.14
CA ARG A 98 3.24 11.40 17.52
C ARG A 98 4.06 11.81 16.31
N ALA A 99 4.41 13.10 16.23
CA ALA A 99 5.31 13.63 15.20
C ALA A 99 4.86 13.29 13.76
N GLY A 100 3.55 13.36 13.50
CA GLY A 100 2.99 13.11 12.16
C GLY A 100 2.96 11.65 11.73
N THR A 101 3.22 10.70 12.64
CA THR A 101 3.25 9.28 12.35
C THR A 101 2.66 8.46 13.50
N SER A 102 2.51 7.15 13.29
CA SER A 102 1.97 6.19 14.24
C SER A 102 3.01 5.15 14.65
N TRP A 103 3.05 4.84 15.94
CA TRP A 103 3.95 3.84 16.53
C TRP A 103 3.18 2.82 17.35
N ALA A 104 3.41 1.54 17.08
CA ALA A 104 2.85 0.46 17.88
C ALA A 104 3.66 0.28 19.19
N GLU A 105 2.96 0.19 20.32
CA GLU A 105 3.51 -0.31 21.57
C GLU A 105 3.46 -1.84 21.57
N PRO A 106 4.55 -2.53 21.97
CA PRO A 106 4.60 -3.98 21.97
C PRO A 106 3.58 -4.56 22.93
N CYS A 107 2.89 -5.61 22.48
CA CYS A 107 1.87 -6.32 23.23
C CYS A 107 2.27 -7.77 23.57
N PHE A 108 3.49 -8.22 23.23
CA PHE A 108 3.95 -9.58 23.48
C PHE A 108 3.90 -9.96 24.97
N ARG A 109 3.23 -11.07 25.27
CA ARG A 109 3.08 -11.68 26.60
C ARG A 109 3.81 -13.02 26.66
N ASP A 110 3.47 -13.92 25.75
CA ASP A 110 4.04 -15.26 25.62
C ASP A 110 3.76 -15.84 24.21
N TRP A 111 4.34 -17.00 23.92
CA TRP A 111 4.26 -17.66 22.61
C TRP A 111 2.88 -18.25 22.29
N HIS A 112 2.01 -18.44 23.29
CA HIS A 112 0.67 -19.01 23.15
C HIS A 112 -0.43 -17.94 23.12
N GLN A 113 -0.07 -16.66 23.17
CA GLN A 113 -1.03 -15.54 23.28
C GLN A 113 -2.05 -15.48 22.14
N PHE A 114 -1.77 -16.13 21.00
CA PHE A 114 -2.66 -16.17 19.85
C PHE A 114 -3.34 -17.53 19.59
N ASP A 115 -3.09 -18.56 20.41
CA ASP A 115 -3.62 -19.93 20.20
C ASP A 115 -5.16 -19.96 20.15
N TYR A 116 -5.80 -19.13 20.97
CA TYR A 116 -7.26 -18.99 21.04
C TYR A 116 -7.76 -17.61 20.61
N TYR A 117 -6.88 -16.80 20.01
CA TYR A 117 -7.19 -15.43 19.65
C TYR A 117 -8.08 -15.38 18.40
N LYS A 118 -9.28 -14.79 18.55
CA LYS A 118 -10.24 -14.61 17.47
C LYS A 118 -10.31 -13.14 17.11
N VAL A 119 -9.74 -12.76 15.96
CA VAL A 119 -9.72 -11.36 15.51
C VAL A 119 -11.14 -10.79 15.39
N ARG A 120 -12.13 -11.61 15.01
CA ARG A 120 -13.53 -11.22 14.89
C ARG A 120 -14.19 -10.76 16.19
N ASP A 121 -13.67 -11.20 17.33
CA ASP A 121 -14.18 -10.81 18.65
C ASP A 121 -13.62 -9.45 19.09
N THR A 122 -12.65 -8.91 18.36
CA THR A 122 -12.04 -7.62 18.68
C THR A 122 -12.92 -6.45 18.24
N ILE A 123 -12.92 -5.39 19.04
CA ILE A 123 -13.65 -4.16 18.70
C ILE A 123 -13.11 -3.51 17.41
N TRP A 124 -11.81 -3.64 17.14
CA TRP A 124 -11.17 -3.08 15.95
C TRP A 124 -11.65 -3.76 14.67
N PHE A 125 -11.69 -5.10 14.66
CA PHE A 125 -12.26 -5.84 13.53
C PHE A 125 -13.73 -5.49 13.32
N GLN A 126 -14.55 -5.52 14.38
CA GLN A 126 -15.98 -5.26 14.29
C GLN A 126 -16.24 -3.84 13.78
N ARG A 127 -15.46 -2.86 14.23
CA ARG A 127 -15.58 -1.49 13.76
C ARG A 127 -15.14 -1.32 12.31
N LEU A 128 -14.08 -1.98 11.87
CA LEU A 128 -13.68 -1.98 10.47
C LEU A 128 -14.83 -2.50 9.60
N MET A 129 -15.40 -3.66 9.92
CA MET A 129 -16.51 -4.23 9.15
C MET A 129 -17.75 -3.34 9.14
N ASP A 130 -18.18 -2.84 10.30
CA ASP A 130 -19.34 -1.95 10.45
C ASP A 130 -19.14 -0.64 9.66
N ASN A 131 -17.98 0.01 9.78
CA ASN A 131 -17.70 1.25 9.08
C ASN A 131 -17.53 1.04 7.57
N THR A 132 -16.95 -0.06 7.12
CA THR A 132 -16.85 -0.38 5.69
C THR A 132 -18.25 -0.55 5.11
N LYS A 133 -19.12 -1.32 5.78
CA LYS A 133 -20.51 -1.49 5.36
C LYS A 133 -21.26 -0.16 5.30
N ARG A 134 -21.16 0.65 6.35
CA ARG A 134 -21.80 1.99 6.40
C ARG A 134 -21.31 2.91 5.30
N ALA A 135 -20.01 2.90 5.00
CA ALA A 135 -19.43 3.71 3.94
C ALA A 135 -19.94 3.29 2.55
N VAL A 136 -19.98 1.98 2.29
CA VAL A 136 -20.50 1.40 1.04
C VAL A 136 -21.98 1.69 0.87
N ASP A 137 -22.79 1.52 1.93
CA ASP A 137 -24.23 1.77 1.92
C ASP A 137 -24.57 3.28 1.79
N ALA A 138 -23.64 4.18 2.13
CA ALA A 138 -23.86 5.62 2.14
C ALA A 138 -23.75 6.29 0.76
N VAL A 139 -23.12 5.65 -0.22
CA VAL A 139 -22.81 6.28 -1.52
C VAL A 139 -23.19 5.40 -2.70
N ASP A 140 -23.31 6.00 -3.88
CA ASP A 140 -23.46 5.25 -5.14
C ASP A 140 -22.13 4.58 -5.51
N THR A 141 -22.02 3.29 -5.23
CA THR A 141 -20.80 2.48 -5.45
C THR A 141 -20.44 2.30 -6.92
N ASN A 142 -21.33 2.67 -7.85
CA ASN A 142 -21.01 2.73 -9.27
C ASN A 142 -20.35 4.05 -9.67
N LYS A 143 -20.31 5.06 -8.78
CA LYS A 143 -19.62 6.33 -8.98
C LYS A 143 -18.24 6.35 -8.35
N TYR A 144 -18.11 5.83 -7.13
CA TYR A 144 -16.90 6.03 -6.33
C TYR A 144 -16.11 4.72 -6.14
N PRO A 145 -14.82 4.69 -6.50
CA PRO A 145 -13.96 3.52 -6.32
C PRO A 145 -13.64 3.31 -4.83
N PHE A 146 -13.89 2.10 -4.33
CA PHE A 146 -13.54 1.70 -2.97
C PHE A 146 -12.25 0.89 -2.94
N SER A 147 -11.27 1.35 -2.15
CA SER A 147 -10.01 0.62 -1.97
C SER A 147 -10.07 -0.36 -0.83
N CYS A 148 -9.30 -1.46 -0.92
CA CYS A 148 -8.92 -2.21 0.26
C CYS A 148 -8.12 -1.34 1.23
N MET A 149 -8.15 -1.66 2.52
CA MET A 149 -7.18 -1.09 3.47
C MET A 149 -5.80 -1.73 3.26
N ALA A 150 -4.75 -1.03 3.69
CA ALA A 150 -3.41 -1.57 3.73
C ALA A 150 -3.17 -2.31 5.06
N PHE A 151 -2.44 -3.40 5.00
CA PHE A 151 -1.99 -4.17 6.16
C PHE A 151 -0.47 -4.13 6.22
N ARG A 152 0.08 -4.08 7.43
CA ARG A 152 1.47 -4.44 7.66
C ARG A 152 1.66 -5.95 7.45
N GLY A 153 2.77 -6.35 6.82
CA GLY A 153 3.10 -7.75 6.59
C GLY A 153 3.49 -8.50 7.89
N PRO A 154 3.68 -9.83 7.83
CA PRO A 154 4.01 -10.67 8.97
C PRO A 154 5.23 -10.19 9.77
N VAL A 155 6.31 -9.76 9.09
CA VAL A 155 7.52 -9.26 9.76
C VAL A 155 7.24 -7.99 10.56
N ASP A 156 6.51 -7.04 9.96
CA ASP A 156 6.19 -5.76 10.56
C ASP A 156 5.20 -5.91 11.72
N MET A 157 4.24 -6.82 11.58
CA MET A 157 3.28 -7.17 12.63
C MET A 157 3.97 -7.87 13.80
N ALA A 158 4.90 -8.79 13.54
CA ALA A 158 5.71 -9.41 14.59
C ALA A 158 6.62 -8.40 15.28
N GLU A 159 7.21 -7.46 14.52
CA GLU A 159 7.97 -6.35 15.07
C GLU A 159 7.10 -5.46 15.95
N ALA A 160 5.87 -5.14 15.52
CA ALA A 160 4.93 -4.37 16.32
C ALA A 160 4.56 -5.08 17.63
N VAL A 161 4.43 -6.40 17.62
CA VAL A 161 4.10 -7.21 18.81
C VAL A 161 5.28 -7.26 19.79
N MET A 162 6.51 -7.45 19.31
CA MET A 162 7.66 -7.83 20.15
C MET A 162 8.75 -6.75 20.28
N LYS A 163 8.78 -5.76 19.39
CA LYS A 163 9.92 -4.90 18.99
C LYS A 163 11.03 -5.64 18.24
N GLY A 164 11.69 -4.92 17.33
CA GLY A 164 12.74 -5.46 16.44
C GLY A 164 13.86 -6.21 17.17
N GLY A 165 14.38 -5.65 18.28
CA GLY A 165 15.44 -6.31 19.04
C GLY A 165 15.06 -7.70 19.57
N ARG A 166 13.83 -7.87 20.08
CA ARG A 166 13.34 -9.18 20.55
C ARG A 166 13.02 -10.10 19.37
N LEU A 167 12.47 -9.57 18.29
CA LEU A 167 12.21 -10.35 17.07
C LEU A 167 13.51 -10.95 16.51
N CYS A 168 14.59 -10.16 16.44
CA CYS A 168 15.90 -10.65 16.01
C CYS A 168 16.45 -11.75 16.92
N ALA A 169 16.29 -11.63 18.23
CA ALA A 169 16.69 -12.68 19.17
C ALA A 169 15.83 -13.96 19.01
N ALA A 170 14.53 -13.80 18.80
CA ALA A 170 13.59 -14.92 18.65
C ALA A 170 13.90 -15.84 17.46
N VAL A 171 14.44 -15.31 16.36
CA VAL A 171 14.92 -16.12 15.22
C VAL A 171 15.94 -17.17 15.66
N ILE A 172 16.76 -16.85 16.67
CA ILE A 172 17.83 -17.72 17.17
C ILE A 172 17.33 -18.58 18.33
N ASP A 173 16.71 -17.94 19.32
CA ASP A 173 16.40 -18.57 20.61
C ASP A 173 15.08 -19.36 20.59
N HIS A 174 14.13 -18.96 19.74
CA HIS A 174 12.75 -19.47 19.69
C HIS A 174 12.23 -19.66 18.25
N PRO A 175 12.97 -20.37 17.37
CA PRO A 175 12.64 -20.39 15.95
C PRO A 175 11.32 -21.09 15.62
N ARG A 176 10.89 -22.07 16.44
CA ARG A 176 9.64 -22.80 16.21
C ARG A 176 8.44 -21.93 16.62
N GLU A 177 8.51 -21.39 17.81
CA GLU A 177 7.48 -20.53 18.38
C GLU A 177 7.31 -19.24 17.55
N LEU A 178 8.41 -18.69 17.01
CA LEU A 178 8.33 -17.57 16.07
C LEU A 178 7.60 -17.95 14.78
N LYS A 179 7.88 -19.11 14.19
CA LYS A 179 7.18 -19.58 12.97
C LYS A 179 5.69 -19.78 13.23
N ASP A 180 5.33 -20.34 14.38
CA ASP A 180 3.93 -20.54 14.77
C ASP A 180 3.21 -19.18 14.98
N MET A 181 3.87 -18.22 15.64
CA MET A 181 3.34 -16.86 15.80
C MET A 181 3.15 -16.15 14.46
N LEU A 182 4.13 -16.24 13.55
CA LEU A 182 4.04 -15.66 12.21
C LEU A 182 2.92 -16.28 11.38
N ALA A 183 2.74 -17.60 11.47
CA ALA A 183 1.63 -18.29 10.82
C ALA A 183 0.28 -17.80 11.34
N ARG A 184 0.15 -17.59 12.66
CA ARG A 184 -1.08 -17.07 13.25
C ARG A 184 -1.35 -15.60 12.91
N ILE A 185 -0.30 -14.77 12.82
CA ILE A 185 -0.41 -13.39 12.31
C ILE A 185 -0.91 -13.39 10.86
N ALA A 186 -0.38 -14.27 10.01
CA ALA A 186 -0.82 -14.40 8.63
C ALA A 186 -2.30 -14.79 8.53
N ASP A 187 -2.76 -15.73 9.37
CA ASP A 187 -4.18 -16.09 9.44
C ASP A 187 -5.06 -14.89 9.82
N ILE A 188 -4.63 -14.05 10.77
CA ILE A 188 -5.36 -12.84 11.19
C ILE A 188 -5.47 -11.84 10.03
N ILE A 189 -4.37 -11.65 9.27
CA ILE A 189 -4.35 -10.78 8.08
C ILE A 189 -5.28 -11.33 7.00
N ILE A 190 -5.19 -12.62 6.67
CA ILE A 190 -6.03 -13.27 5.66
C ILE A 190 -7.50 -13.19 6.05
N GLU A 191 -7.85 -13.55 7.29
CA GLU A 191 -9.22 -13.53 7.78
C GLU A 191 -9.82 -12.11 7.72
N THR A 192 -9.06 -11.10 8.14
CA THR A 192 -9.51 -9.71 8.13
C THR A 192 -9.58 -9.15 6.72
N GLY A 193 -8.56 -9.40 5.89
CA GLY A 193 -8.50 -8.94 4.51
C GLY A 193 -9.62 -9.53 3.66
N LEU A 194 -9.89 -10.84 3.77
CA LEU A 194 -11.01 -11.48 3.08
C LEU A 194 -12.35 -10.88 3.52
N ALA A 195 -12.62 -10.82 4.83
CA ALA A 195 -13.86 -10.24 5.34
C ALA A 195 -14.06 -8.77 4.91
N HIS A 196 -12.99 -7.96 4.94
CA HIS A 196 -13.04 -6.58 4.48
C HIS A 196 -13.31 -6.49 2.97
N SER A 197 -12.57 -7.25 2.16
CA SER A 197 -12.67 -7.22 0.70
C SER A 197 -14.00 -7.74 0.15
N GLU A 198 -14.68 -8.63 0.88
CA GLU A 198 -16.05 -9.09 0.55
C GLU A 198 -17.09 -7.98 0.63
N LEU A 199 -16.86 -6.95 1.45
CA LEU A 199 -17.75 -5.79 1.57
C LEU A 199 -17.51 -4.76 0.47
N LEU A 200 -16.38 -4.83 -0.25
CA LEU A 200 -16.01 -3.81 -1.22
C LEU A 200 -16.68 -4.06 -2.57
N PRO A 201 -17.24 -3.01 -3.21
CA PRO A 201 -17.83 -3.13 -4.53
C PRO A 201 -16.76 -3.39 -5.60
N ALA A 202 -17.02 -4.38 -6.45
CA ALA A 202 -16.25 -4.57 -7.67
C ALA A 202 -16.66 -3.54 -8.73
N TYR A 203 -15.72 -3.17 -9.60
CA TYR A 203 -15.98 -2.34 -10.77
C TYR A 203 -15.37 -2.99 -12.00
N LYS A 204 -16.21 -3.28 -13.01
CA LYS A 204 -15.82 -3.90 -14.29
C LYS A 204 -14.96 -5.17 -14.12
N GLY A 205 -15.32 -6.01 -13.15
CA GLY A 205 -14.62 -7.28 -12.87
C GLY A 205 -13.32 -7.15 -12.07
N GLY A 206 -13.01 -5.97 -11.54
CA GLY A 206 -11.85 -5.75 -10.69
C GLY A 206 -12.14 -4.90 -9.46
N TYR A 207 -11.09 -4.66 -8.69
CA TYR A 207 -11.10 -3.97 -7.39
C TYR A 207 -10.00 -2.92 -7.35
N PHE A 208 -9.93 -2.13 -6.28
CA PHE A 208 -8.93 -1.08 -6.17
C PHE A 208 -8.00 -1.30 -4.96
N ASN A 209 -6.70 -1.10 -5.17
CA ASN A 209 -5.71 -1.16 -4.10
C ASN A 209 -5.57 0.20 -3.38
N SER A 210 -4.86 0.22 -2.26
CA SER A 210 -4.69 1.45 -1.47
C SER A 210 -3.77 2.51 -2.12
N TYR A 211 -3.14 2.19 -3.25
CA TYR A 211 -2.21 3.07 -3.96
C TYR A 211 -2.79 3.71 -5.22
N GLY A 212 -4.09 3.53 -5.49
CA GLY A 212 -4.82 4.19 -6.56
C GLY A 212 -4.80 3.43 -7.89
N LEU A 213 -4.55 2.12 -7.86
CA LEU A 213 -4.69 1.25 -9.03
C LEU A 213 -6.00 0.48 -8.99
N TRP A 214 -6.68 0.40 -10.13
CA TRP A 214 -7.57 -0.74 -10.41
C TRP A 214 -6.74 -2.01 -10.59
N THR A 215 -7.26 -3.14 -10.13
CA THR A 215 -6.63 -4.46 -10.11
C THR A 215 -7.61 -5.49 -10.69
N PRO A 216 -7.18 -6.42 -11.56
CA PRO A 216 -8.03 -7.51 -12.01
C PRO A 216 -8.33 -8.47 -10.85
N GLY A 217 -9.60 -8.70 -10.55
CA GLY A 217 -9.98 -9.51 -9.39
C GLY A 217 -9.71 -8.82 -8.05
N ARG A 218 -9.97 -9.56 -6.97
CA ARG A 218 -9.92 -9.06 -5.59
C ARG A 218 -8.47 -8.86 -5.13
N THR A 219 -8.24 -7.82 -4.34
CA THR A 219 -6.90 -7.39 -3.94
C THR A 219 -6.78 -7.18 -2.42
N ILE A 220 -5.53 -7.23 -1.96
CA ILE A 220 -5.06 -6.77 -0.66
C ILE A 220 -3.85 -5.88 -0.90
N THR A 221 -3.63 -4.90 -0.03
CA THR A 221 -2.39 -4.12 0.00
C THR A 221 -1.58 -4.48 1.24
N LEU A 222 -0.32 -4.86 1.05
CA LEU A 222 0.62 -5.16 2.13
C LEU A 222 1.76 -4.13 2.16
N THR A 223 2.28 -3.81 3.34
CA THR A 223 3.54 -3.08 3.53
C THR A 223 4.60 -3.99 4.13
N PHE A 224 5.86 -3.65 3.88
CA PHE A 224 7.02 -4.43 4.30
C PHE A 224 8.21 -3.52 4.61
N ASP A 225 8.44 -3.28 5.90
CA ASP A 225 9.40 -2.30 6.39
C ASP A 225 10.55 -2.99 7.14
N GLY A 226 10.22 -3.84 8.11
CA GLY A 226 11.11 -4.53 9.05
C GLY A 226 11.97 -5.62 8.42
N GLY A 227 11.74 -5.96 7.15
CA GLY A 227 12.56 -6.91 6.40
C GLY A 227 14.05 -6.56 6.35
N CYS A 228 14.39 -5.27 6.46
CA CYS A 228 15.77 -4.79 6.42
C CYS A 228 16.63 -5.34 7.57
N LEU A 229 16.02 -5.79 8.66
CA LEU A 229 16.71 -6.37 9.83
C LEU A 229 17.26 -7.78 9.57
N PHE A 230 16.81 -8.45 8.52
CA PHE A 230 17.07 -9.87 8.29
C PHE A 230 17.89 -10.12 7.02
N SER A 231 18.76 -11.13 7.07
CA SER A 231 19.45 -11.64 5.88
C SER A 231 18.46 -12.35 4.95
N PRO A 232 18.77 -12.51 3.64
CA PRO A 232 17.89 -13.23 2.73
C PRO A 232 17.52 -14.64 3.20
N ALA A 233 18.50 -15.41 3.70
CA ALA A 233 18.25 -16.77 4.20
C ALA A 233 17.27 -16.78 5.40
N CYS A 234 17.41 -15.82 6.32
CA CYS A 234 16.47 -15.68 7.44
C CYS A 234 15.08 -15.25 6.95
N TYR A 235 15.02 -14.30 6.02
CA TYR A 235 13.77 -13.84 5.45
C TYR A 235 13.00 -14.97 4.75
N GLU A 236 13.69 -15.71 3.88
CA GLU A 236 13.15 -16.86 3.14
C GLU A 236 12.68 -17.99 4.05
N GLU A 237 13.34 -18.22 5.18
CA GLU A 237 12.98 -19.28 6.12
C GLU A 237 11.77 -18.92 7.01
N PHE A 238 11.69 -17.69 7.50
CA PHE A 238 10.72 -17.32 8.55
C PHE A 238 9.51 -16.56 8.02
N PHE A 239 9.72 -15.59 7.12
CA PHE A 239 8.70 -14.60 6.80
C PHE A 239 8.08 -14.83 5.41
N LEU A 240 8.92 -15.09 4.39
CA LEU A 240 8.46 -15.31 3.01
C LEU A 240 7.35 -16.39 2.88
N PRO A 241 7.38 -17.52 3.61
CA PRO A 241 6.30 -18.50 3.50
C PRO A 241 4.93 -17.92 3.89
N GLN A 242 4.91 -17.00 4.86
CA GLN A 242 3.67 -16.36 5.30
C GLN A 242 3.25 -15.24 4.35
N ASP A 243 4.20 -14.50 3.80
CA ASP A 243 3.96 -13.52 2.74
C ASP A 243 3.30 -14.16 1.50
N ILE A 244 3.80 -15.32 1.08
CA ILE A 244 3.24 -16.12 -0.02
C ILE A 244 1.80 -16.56 0.31
N ARG A 245 1.57 -17.12 1.51
CA ARG A 245 0.23 -17.54 1.95
C ARG A 245 -0.78 -16.40 1.90
N ILE A 246 -0.38 -15.19 2.32
CA ILE A 246 -1.27 -14.02 2.26
C ILE A 246 -1.52 -13.64 0.81
N CYS A 247 -0.50 -13.58 -0.04
CA CYS A 247 -0.64 -13.25 -1.46
C CYS A 247 -1.58 -14.22 -2.19
N GLU A 248 -1.45 -15.52 -1.95
CA GLU A 248 -2.26 -16.57 -2.58
C GLU A 248 -3.74 -16.55 -2.15
N ALA A 249 -4.08 -15.85 -1.06
CA ALA A 249 -5.46 -15.69 -0.61
C ALA A 249 -6.25 -14.65 -1.43
N PHE A 250 -5.60 -13.90 -2.33
CA PHE A 250 -6.21 -12.84 -3.14
C PHE A 250 -5.86 -13.02 -4.62
N ASP A 251 -6.74 -12.53 -5.51
CA ASP A 251 -6.56 -12.72 -6.96
C ASP A 251 -5.39 -11.90 -7.50
N THR A 252 -5.21 -10.67 -7.00
CA THR A 252 -4.13 -9.76 -7.41
C THR A 252 -3.65 -8.93 -6.21
N PRO A 253 -2.78 -9.48 -5.34
CA PRO A 253 -2.20 -8.73 -4.23
C PRO A 253 -1.28 -7.60 -4.72
N PHE A 254 -1.09 -6.59 -3.88
CA PHE A 254 -0.15 -5.50 -4.12
C PHE A 254 0.73 -5.27 -2.88
N VAL A 255 2.05 -5.28 -3.05
CA VAL A 255 3.00 -5.20 -1.94
C VAL A 255 3.90 -3.98 -2.08
N HIS A 256 3.94 -3.19 -1.01
CA HIS A 256 4.80 -2.03 -0.84
C HIS A 256 6.09 -2.42 -0.12
N LEU A 257 7.23 -2.20 -0.78
CA LEU A 257 8.56 -2.63 -0.36
C LEU A 257 9.49 -1.41 -0.25
N HIS A 258 10.09 -1.20 0.92
CA HIS A 258 11.10 -0.16 1.10
C HIS A 258 12.46 -0.55 0.51
N ALA A 259 13.17 0.41 -0.10
CA ALA A 259 14.50 0.21 -0.70
C ALA A 259 15.55 -0.23 0.33
N ALA A 260 15.38 0.13 1.61
CA ALA A 260 16.20 -0.39 2.70
C ALA A 260 16.19 -1.94 2.80
N SER A 261 15.14 -2.58 2.27
CA SER A 261 14.95 -4.03 2.24
C SER A 261 15.21 -4.64 0.84
N ARG A 262 15.94 -3.94 -0.04
CA ARG A 262 16.14 -4.34 -1.46
C ARG A 262 16.71 -5.75 -1.67
N GLN A 263 17.44 -6.29 -0.69
CA GLN A 263 17.98 -7.66 -0.76
C GLN A 263 16.90 -8.73 -0.88
N HIS A 264 15.65 -8.41 -0.52
CA HIS A 264 14.51 -9.33 -0.56
C HIS A 264 13.64 -9.17 -1.81
N PHE A 265 13.84 -8.12 -2.63
CA PHE A 265 12.94 -7.79 -3.73
C PHE A 265 12.73 -8.94 -4.73
N LEU A 266 13.78 -9.71 -5.02
CA LEU A 266 13.69 -10.82 -5.98
C LEU A 266 12.93 -12.03 -5.43
N ALA A 267 12.79 -12.16 -4.10
CA ALA A 267 11.99 -13.22 -3.50
C ALA A 267 10.50 -13.10 -3.86
N TRP A 268 10.02 -11.88 -4.09
CA TRP A 268 8.63 -11.60 -4.48
C TRP A 268 8.37 -11.77 -5.97
N ARG A 269 9.43 -11.79 -6.80
CA ARG A 269 9.31 -11.78 -8.27
C ARG A 269 8.55 -12.98 -8.81
N ASP A 270 8.59 -14.12 -8.13
CA ASP A 270 8.01 -15.37 -8.63
C ASP A 270 6.62 -15.70 -8.04
N ILE A 271 6.10 -14.86 -7.13
CA ILE A 271 4.75 -15.01 -6.56
C ILE A 271 3.69 -14.67 -7.62
N PRO A 272 2.74 -15.57 -7.96
CA PRO A 272 1.74 -15.36 -9.01
C PRO A 272 0.88 -14.10 -8.80
N ASN A 273 0.47 -13.46 -9.90
CA ASN A 273 -0.48 -12.33 -9.94
C ASN A 273 -0.19 -11.14 -8.99
N LEU A 274 1.06 -10.98 -8.54
CA LEU A 274 1.49 -9.92 -7.63
C LEU A 274 1.90 -8.63 -8.37
N GLY A 275 1.50 -7.49 -7.84
CA GLY A 275 2.06 -6.18 -8.17
C GLY A 275 2.94 -5.65 -7.06
N LEU A 276 4.00 -4.93 -7.42
CA LEU A 276 4.95 -4.39 -6.45
C LEU A 276 5.00 -2.87 -6.52
N GLN A 277 5.10 -2.22 -5.37
CA GLN A 277 5.64 -0.88 -5.26
C GLN A 277 7.00 -0.93 -4.57
N CYS A 278 8.04 -0.40 -5.21
CA CYS A 278 9.34 -0.21 -4.57
C CYS A 278 9.55 1.26 -4.22
N VAL A 279 9.91 1.53 -2.96
CA VAL A 279 9.98 2.88 -2.39
C VAL A 279 11.41 3.28 -2.15
N ILE A 280 11.82 4.37 -2.78
CA ILE A 280 13.04 5.10 -2.46
C ILE A 280 12.68 6.06 -1.33
N ASP A 281 13.21 5.78 -0.15
CA ASP A 281 12.93 6.55 1.05
C ASP A 281 13.41 8.00 0.93
N GLN A 282 12.81 8.89 1.72
CA GLN A 282 13.14 10.30 1.73
C GLN A 282 13.16 10.85 3.15
N ALA A 283 13.91 11.93 3.36
CA ALA A 283 13.92 12.66 4.62
C ALA A 283 13.98 14.16 4.39
N TRP A 284 13.30 14.89 5.27
CA TRP A 284 13.49 16.32 5.45
C TRP A 284 14.73 16.58 6.29
N LEU A 285 15.69 17.29 5.69
CA LEU A 285 16.93 17.70 6.35
C LEU A 285 16.74 19.03 7.09
N PRO A 286 17.58 19.36 8.09
CA PRO A 286 17.48 20.58 8.89
C PRO A 286 17.45 21.87 8.07
N GLU A 287 18.02 21.87 6.86
CA GLU A 287 18.02 23.00 5.93
C GLU A 287 16.68 23.24 5.23
N ASN A 288 15.61 22.54 5.66
CA ASN A 288 14.29 22.60 5.05
C ASN A 288 14.36 22.16 3.57
N VAL A 289 15.07 21.05 3.33
CA VAL A 289 15.19 20.40 2.01
C VAL A 289 14.80 18.93 2.15
N ASN A 290 13.94 18.46 1.27
CA ASN A 290 13.65 17.02 1.15
C ASN A 290 14.67 16.36 0.24
N ARG A 291 15.21 15.21 0.66
CA ARG A 291 16.19 14.44 -0.12
C ARG A 291 15.84 12.96 -0.12
N PRO A 292 16.12 12.22 -1.20
CA PRO A 292 16.07 10.77 -1.14
C PRO A 292 17.18 10.27 -0.21
N ILE A 293 16.93 9.18 0.50
CA ILE A 293 17.86 8.52 1.44
C ILE A 293 17.90 7.02 1.17
N GLY A 294 18.95 6.34 1.66
CA GLY A 294 19.14 4.92 1.41
C GLY A 294 19.58 4.61 -0.02
N PRO A 295 19.34 3.39 -0.54
CA PRO A 295 19.70 3.02 -1.90
C PRO A 295 18.98 3.89 -2.93
N GLN A 296 19.73 4.45 -3.88
CA GLN A 296 19.20 5.38 -4.87
C GLN A 296 18.72 4.66 -6.15
N LEU A 297 17.99 5.38 -7.01
CA LEU A 297 17.38 4.84 -8.22
C LEU A 297 18.42 4.08 -9.08
N GLU A 298 19.59 4.67 -9.31
CA GLU A 298 20.69 4.09 -10.09
C GLU A 298 21.10 2.70 -9.59
N GLU A 299 21.16 2.51 -8.27
CA GLU A 299 21.53 1.25 -7.62
C GLU A 299 20.41 0.22 -7.69
N LEU A 300 19.15 0.68 -7.73
CA LEU A 300 17.96 -0.15 -7.74
C LEU A 300 17.51 -0.56 -9.14
N LEU A 301 17.88 0.19 -10.19
CA LEU A 301 17.51 -0.09 -11.57
C LEU A 301 17.78 -1.54 -12.01
N PRO A 302 18.93 -2.18 -11.69
CA PRO A 302 19.15 -3.59 -12.03
C PRO A 302 18.12 -4.54 -11.39
N LEU A 303 17.66 -4.24 -10.17
CA LEU A 303 16.62 -5.02 -9.50
C LEU A 303 15.25 -4.74 -10.11
N PHE A 304 14.93 -3.47 -10.39
CA PHE A 304 13.67 -3.09 -11.03
C PHE A 304 13.51 -3.73 -12.41
N LYS A 305 14.57 -3.76 -13.22
CA LYS A 305 14.57 -4.46 -14.51
C LYS A 305 14.28 -5.96 -14.35
N LYS A 306 14.91 -6.63 -13.38
CA LYS A 306 14.66 -8.04 -13.08
C LYS A 306 13.23 -8.31 -12.58
N ILE A 307 12.64 -7.40 -11.82
CA ILE A 307 11.23 -7.49 -11.40
C ILE A 307 10.33 -7.36 -12.62
N ARG A 308 10.58 -6.35 -13.46
CA ARG A 308 9.79 -6.03 -14.67
C ARG A 308 9.77 -7.13 -15.71
N GLU A 309 10.76 -8.04 -15.72
CA GLU A 309 10.73 -9.26 -16.55
C GLU A 309 9.46 -10.10 -16.31
N LYS A 310 8.84 -10.01 -15.13
CA LYS A 310 7.66 -10.83 -14.77
C LYS A 310 6.50 -10.05 -14.15
N LYS A 311 6.75 -8.92 -13.48
CA LYS A 311 5.78 -8.27 -12.58
C LYS A 311 5.64 -6.79 -12.87
N SER A 312 4.40 -6.30 -12.90
CA SER A 312 4.11 -4.87 -12.89
C SER A 312 4.79 -4.20 -11.69
N LEU A 313 5.37 -3.02 -11.91
CA LEU A 313 6.17 -2.32 -10.91
C LEU A 313 5.75 -0.86 -10.82
N MET A 314 5.35 -0.45 -9.64
CA MET A 314 5.29 0.94 -9.25
C MET A 314 6.59 1.32 -8.55
N ILE A 315 7.18 2.45 -8.91
CA ILE A 315 8.25 3.06 -8.12
C ILE A 315 7.70 4.29 -7.39
N TYR A 316 8.14 4.48 -6.16
CA TYR A 316 7.85 5.67 -5.36
C TYR A 316 9.14 6.33 -4.88
N GLY A 317 9.18 7.66 -4.83
CA GLY A 317 10.30 8.40 -4.27
C GLY A 317 10.18 9.91 -4.41
N PHE A 318 11.22 10.61 -3.97
CA PHE A 318 11.43 12.02 -4.30
C PHE A 318 12.25 12.11 -5.60
N PHE A 319 11.71 12.76 -6.61
CA PHE A 319 12.33 12.89 -7.92
C PHE A 319 12.67 14.34 -8.22
N ASP A 320 13.87 14.56 -8.73
CA ASP A 320 14.13 15.70 -9.61
C ASP A 320 13.88 15.29 -11.07
N GLU A 321 13.98 16.25 -11.98
CA GLU A 321 13.76 16.00 -13.40
C GLU A 321 14.73 14.96 -13.98
N LYS A 322 15.99 14.98 -13.55
CA LYS A 322 17.04 14.06 -14.03
C LYS A 322 16.75 12.61 -13.62
N LEU A 323 16.36 12.38 -12.37
CA LEU A 323 15.98 11.06 -11.86
C LEU A 323 14.72 10.55 -12.55
N LEU A 324 13.75 11.42 -12.82
CA LEU A 324 12.56 11.05 -13.57
C LEU A 324 12.89 10.67 -15.02
N GLU A 325 13.72 11.45 -15.72
CA GLU A 325 14.20 11.11 -17.07
C GLU A 325 14.95 9.78 -17.10
N LEU A 326 15.78 9.53 -16.08
CA LEU A 326 16.47 8.25 -15.93
C LEU A 326 15.48 7.09 -15.77
N ALA A 327 14.49 7.22 -14.88
CA ALA A 327 13.47 6.19 -14.69
C ALA A 327 12.68 5.91 -15.98
N LEU A 328 12.27 6.97 -16.68
CA LEU A 328 11.53 6.87 -17.95
C LEU A 328 12.36 6.25 -19.08
N LYS A 329 13.67 6.48 -19.10
CA LYS A 329 14.58 5.90 -20.09
C LYS A 329 14.89 4.44 -19.83
N GLU A 330 15.07 4.07 -18.57
CA GLU A 330 15.64 2.76 -18.20
C GLU A 330 14.58 1.70 -17.88
N LEU A 331 13.34 2.09 -17.58
CA LEU A 331 12.24 1.18 -17.33
C LEU A 331 11.28 1.14 -18.53
N PRO A 332 10.75 -0.04 -18.89
CA PRO A 332 9.76 -0.16 -19.96
C PRO A 332 8.51 0.65 -19.60
N THR A 333 7.86 1.25 -20.59
CA THR A 333 6.64 2.04 -20.38
C THR A 333 5.47 1.15 -19.95
N GLY A 334 5.31 0.00 -20.60
CA GLY A 334 4.34 -1.01 -20.23
C GLY A 334 4.61 -1.58 -18.84
N GLY A 335 3.55 -1.77 -18.05
CA GLY A 335 3.58 -2.30 -16.68
C GLY A 335 4.44 -1.55 -15.66
N SER A 336 4.80 -0.30 -15.96
CA SER A 336 5.48 0.59 -15.04
C SER A 336 4.57 1.72 -14.57
N ALA A 337 4.69 2.08 -13.30
CA ALA A 337 4.08 3.26 -12.73
C ALA A 337 5.14 4.04 -11.95
N ILE A 338 5.18 5.35 -12.09
CA ILE A 338 6.08 6.23 -11.34
C ILE A 338 5.19 7.17 -10.53
N THR A 339 5.25 6.99 -9.22
CA THR A 339 4.54 7.85 -8.27
C THR A 339 5.56 8.55 -7.40
N GLY A 340 5.27 9.74 -6.89
CA GLY A 340 6.26 10.37 -6.04
C GLY A 340 6.05 11.83 -5.76
N LEU A 341 7.06 12.38 -5.10
CA LEU A 341 7.11 13.78 -4.72
C LEU A 341 8.16 14.50 -5.56
N VAL A 342 7.89 15.75 -5.90
CA VAL A 342 8.82 16.66 -6.58
C VAL A 342 8.69 18.05 -5.96
N GLU A 343 9.63 18.96 -6.27
CA GLU A 343 9.54 20.35 -5.81
C GLU A 343 8.44 21.13 -6.56
N GLU A 344 8.41 20.99 -7.89
CA GLU A 344 7.52 21.75 -8.78
C GLU A 344 6.63 20.82 -9.62
N PRO A 345 5.54 20.26 -9.05
CA PRO A 345 4.73 19.25 -9.73
C PRO A 345 4.09 19.77 -11.03
N ASP A 346 3.76 21.05 -11.12
CA ASP A 346 3.13 21.61 -12.33
C ASP A 346 4.09 21.67 -13.52
N VAL A 347 5.40 21.82 -13.28
CA VAL A 347 6.42 21.73 -14.34
C VAL A 347 6.49 20.31 -14.89
N ILE A 348 6.55 19.33 -13.98
CA ILE A 348 6.58 17.90 -14.33
C ILE A 348 5.29 17.49 -15.06
N ARG A 349 4.11 17.92 -14.58
CA ARG A 349 2.84 17.69 -15.27
C ARG A 349 2.85 18.28 -16.67
N ARG A 350 3.33 19.53 -16.83
CA ARG A 350 3.42 20.17 -18.15
C ARG A 350 4.29 19.43 -19.14
N LYS A 351 5.39 18.83 -18.66
CA LYS A 351 6.35 18.14 -19.53
C LYS A 351 5.94 16.70 -19.86
N TYR A 352 5.38 15.97 -18.90
CA TYR A 352 5.20 14.51 -19.01
C TYR A 352 3.74 14.04 -18.99
N ILE A 353 2.79 14.88 -18.60
CA ILE A 353 1.38 14.50 -18.43
C ILE A 353 0.46 15.30 -19.36
N SER A 354 0.58 16.63 -19.41
CA SER A 354 -0.23 17.47 -20.28
C SER A 354 0.47 17.70 -21.62
N GLY A 355 -0.05 17.10 -22.67
CA GLY A 355 0.54 17.19 -24.01
C GLY A 355 -0.04 16.15 -24.96
N GLU A 356 -0.58 15.06 -24.42
CA GLU A 356 -1.27 14.04 -25.19
C GLU A 356 -2.76 14.02 -24.80
N VAL A 357 -3.56 14.71 -25.61
CA VAL A 357 -5.02 14.61 -25.57
C VAL A 357 -5.39 13.21 -26.05
N TRP A 358 -5.78 12.31 -25.14
CA TRP A 358 -6.37 11.02 -25.51
C TRP A 358 -7.79 10.89 -24.95
N TYR A 359 -8.75 11.16 -25.82
CA TYR A 359 -10.07 10.50 -25.87
C TYR A 359 -10.45 10.39 -27.35
N VAL A 360 -9.99 9.32 -28.02
CA VAL A 360 -10.60 8.82 -29.26
C VAL A 360 -10.66 7.31 -29.15
#